data_AF-A0A828Y7J1-F1
#
_entry.id   AF-A0A828Y7J1-F1
#
_cell.length_a   1.000
_cell.length_b   1.000
_cell.length_c   1.000
_cell.angle_alpha   90.00
_cell.angle_beta   90.00
_cell.angle_gamma   90.00
#
_symmetry.space_group_name_H-M   'P 1'
#
loop_
_entity.id
_entity.type
_entity.pdbx_description
1 polymer ?
#
loop_
_entity_poly.entity_id
_entity_poly.type
_entity_poly.pdbx_seq_one_letter_code
_entity_poly.pdbx_strand_id
1 'polypeptide(L)'
;MAAKTFSKPKIKKGKTSVKSASKKQTKLKTTSSSIELSKSFFDPENPLPVVYQPNSTTQKSKQILIQWIKSNKRALNDDLKQYGAILFRGFNVTSPQDFEEVILNVDPNLKNNYLGTSPRNQVTKYTFTATELPPAYPIMQHAEMSFLDSPPKKLFFYCGKAPSKFGETPITDLRKVLKEIPT
;
A
#
# COMPACT_ATOMS: atom_id res chain seq x y z
N MET A 1 -23.13 26.51 -29.86
CA MET A 1 -24.31 26.41 -30.75
C MET A 1 -24.85 24.99 -30.71
N ALA A 2 -26.13 24.81 -31.07
CA ALA A 2 -26.96 23.59 -31.01
C ALA A 2 -27.71 23.36 -29.68
N ALA A 3 -28.88 24.01 -29.63
CA ALA A 3 -29.97 23.80 -28.69
C ALA A 3 -30.91 22.68 -29.17
N LYS A 4 -31.48 21.89 -28.25
CA LYS A 4 -32.80 21.25 -28.45
C LYS A 4 -33.58 21.25 -27.14
N THR A 5 -34.61 22.08 -27.16
CA THR A 5 -35.74 22.23 -26.25
C THR A 5 -36.72 21.06 -26.36
N PHE A 6 -37.21 20.55 -25.23
CA PHE A 6 -38.46 19.76 -25.19
C PHE A 6 -39.37 20.27 -24.08
N SER A 7 -40.63 20.49 -24.46
CA SER A 7 -41.71 21.08 -23.69
C SER A 7 -42.36 20.07 -22.73
N LYS A 8 -42.94 20.60 -21.64
CA LYS A 8 -43.73 19.87 -20.63
C LYS A 8 -45.22 19.92 -20.96
N PRO A 9 -45.99 18.89 -20.60
CA PRO A 9 -47.40 19.05 -20.23
C PRO A 9 -47.59 19.05 -18.70
N LYS A 10 -48.46 19.94 -18.20
CA LYS A 10 -48.96 20.00 -16.81
C LYS A 10 -50.25 19.20 -16.69
N ILE A 11 -50.42 18.38 -15.65
CA ILE A 11 -51.73 17.95 -15.12
C ILE A 11 -51.72 18.08 -13.60
N LYS A 12 -52.79 18.66 -13.03
CA LYS A 12 -52.97 18.96 -11.60
C LYS A 12 -53.70 17.82 -10.85
N LYS A 13 -53.09 17.43 -9.73
CA LYS A 13 -53.58 17.01 -8.39
C LYS A 13 -54.98 16.36 -8.22
N GLY A 14 -54.96 15.16 -7.64
CA GLY A 14 -55.96 14.65 -6.69
C GLY A 14 -55.24 14.07 -5.46
N LYS A 15 -55.62 14.50 -4.25
CA LYS A 15 -55.02 14.10 -2.96
C LYS A 15 -55.68 12.81 -2.47
N THR A 16 -54.88 11.84 -2.06
CA THR A 16 -55.34 10.77 -1.15
C THR A 16 -54.29 10.54 -0.09
N SER A 17 -54.68 10.79 1.16
CA SER A 17 -53.85 10.67 2.36
C SER A 17 -53.54 9.20 2.66
N VAL A 18 -52.28 8.79 2.52
CA VAL A 18 -51.80 7.51 3.04
C VAL A 18 -51.11 7.78 4.38
N LYS A 19 -51.66 7.19 5.44
CA LYS A 19 -51.13 7.24 6.80
C LYS A 19 -49.71 6.67 6.82
N SER A 20 -48.75 7.48 7.26
CA SER A 20 -47.36 7.10 7.48
C SER A 20 -47.26 6.17 8.70
N ALA A 21 -47.08 4.86 8.47
CA ALA A 21 -46.60 3.95 9.50
C ALA A 21 -45.11 4.23 9.72
N SER A 22 -44.78 4.73 10.92
CA SER A 22 -43.41 5.01 11.35
C SER A 22 -42.63 3.69 11.42
N LYS A 23 -41.85 3.38 10.38
CA LYS A 23 -40.83 2.34 10.46
C LYS A 23 -39.78 2.81 11.46
N LYS A 24 -39.80 2.24 12.67
CA LYS A 24 -38.66 2.24 13.60
C LYS A 24 -37.43 1.80 12.80
N GLN A 25 -36.59 2.76 12.41
CA GLN A 25 -35.23 2.48 11.98
C GLN A 25 -34.49 2.00 13.22
N THR A 26 -34.43 0.68 13.38
CA THR A 26 -33.48 0.05 14.28
C THR A 26 -32.10 0.45 13.78
N LYS A 27 -31.51 1.44 14.45
CA LYS A 27 -30.13 1.88 14.25
C LYS A 27 -29.27 0.66 14.57
N LEU A 28 -28.93 -0.13 13.53
CA LEU A 28 -27.86 -1.11 13.61
C LEU A 28 -26.62 -0.33 14.02
N LYS A 29 -26.25 -0.44 15.30
CA LYS A 29 -24.93 -0.04 15.77
C LYS A 29 -23.96 -0.92 15.00
N THR A 30 -23.43 -0.40 13.90
CA THR A 30 -22.24 -0.95 13.27
C THR A 30 -21.11 -0.69 14.26
N THR A 31 -20.91 -1.62 15.18
CA THR A 31 -19.65 -1.72 15.94
C THR A 31 -18.59 -2.06 14.90
N SER A 32 -18.06 -1.02 14.26
CA SER A 32 -16.85 -1.10 13.45
C SER A 32 -15.73 -1.46 14.43
N SER A 33 -15.54 -2.75 14.67
CA SER A 33 -14.34 -3.25 15.31
C SER A 33 -13.17 -2.82 14.43
N SER A 34 -12.38 -1.87 14.93
CA SER A 34 -11.15 -1.45 14.28
C SER A 34 -10.27 -2.68 14.10
N ILE A 35 -9.91 -3.00 12.85
CA ILE A 35 -8.95 -4.04 12.58
C ILE A 35 -7.64 -3.62 13.26
N GLU A 36 -7.13 -4.48 14.13
CA GLU A 36 -5.86 -4.29 14.81
C GLU A 36 -4.87 -5.33 14.29
N LEU A 37 -3.67 -4.87 13.97
CA LEU A 37 -2.53 -5.68 13.54
C LEU A 37 -1.42 -5.55 14.59
N SER A 38 -0.63 -6.60 14.77
CA SER A 38 0.55 -6.52 15.63
C SER A 38 1.63 -5.68 14.95
N LYS A 39 2.34 -4.90 15.76
CA LYS A 39 3.49 -4.08 15.36
C LYS A 39 4.71 -4.56 16.14
N SER A 40 5.78 -4.91 15.45
CA SER A 40 7.02 -5.42 16.06
C SER A 40 8.25 -5.03 15.23
N PHE A 41 9.44 -5.49 15.65
CA PHE A 41 10.72 -5.29 14.98
C PHE A 41 11.48 -6.61 14.93
N PHE A 42 12.40 -6.79 13.98
CA PHE A 42 13.33 -7.93 14.02
C PHE A 42 14.39 -7.76 15.10
N ASP A 43 14.89 -6.55 15.24
CA ASP A 43 15.86 -6.14 16.24
C ASP A 43 15.34 -4.87 16.93
N PRO A 44 15.01 -4.90 18.23
CA PRO A 44 14.58 -3.72 18.97
C PRO A 44 15.62 -2.58 19.00
N GLU A 45 16.91 -2.90 18.95
CA GLU A 45 18.00 -1.90 18.97
C GLU A 45 18.18 -1.24 17.58
N ASN A 46 17.76 -1.94 16.54
CA ASN A 46 17.75 -1.46 15.16
C ASN A 46 16.34 -1.61 14.56
N PRO A 47 15.42 -0.68 14.89
CA PRO A 47 14.01 -0.78 14.51
C PRO A 47 13.77 -0.45 13.02
N LEU A 48 14.44 -1.18 12.12
CA LEU A 48 14.33 -1.13 10.66
C LEU A 48 14.33 -2.56 10.11
N PRO A 49 13.26 -2.99 9.41
CA PRO A 49 11.96 -2.34 9.26
C PRO A 49 11.07 -2.52 10.51
N VAL A 50 10.06 -1.65 10.65
CA VAL A 50 8.89 -1.98 11.46
C VAL A 50 8.07 -3.06 10.76
N VAL A 51 7.58 -4.05 11.50
CA VAL A 51 6.85 -5.19 10.96
C VAL A 51 5.41 -5.17 11.43
N TYR A 52 4.48 -5.22 10.47
CA TYR A 52 3.05 -5.39 10.72
C TYR A 52 2.59 -6.80 10.34
N GLN A 53 1.86 -7.47 11.23
CA GLN A 53 1.38 -8.84 11.02
C GLN A 53 -0.09 -9.01 11.45
N PRO A 54 -0.84 -9.93 10.84
CA PRO A 54 -2.17 -10.29 11.31
C PRO A 54 -2.09 -10.95 12.69
N ASN A 55 -3.03 -10.63 13.59
CA ASN A 55 -3.10 -11.20 14.94
C ASN A 55 -3.78 -12.58 14.96
N SER A 56 -4.46 -12.95 13.89
CA SER A 56 -5.15 -14.24 13.76
C SER A 56 -5.12 -14.76 12.32
N THR A 57 -5.44 -16.05 12.15
CA THR A 57 -5.60 -16.67 10.83
C THR A 57 -6.72 -16.04 10.01
N THR A 58 -7.76 -15.51 10.66
CA THR A 58 -8.90 -14.83 10.00
C THR A 58 -8.55 -13.44 9.47
N GLN A 59 -7.45 -12.83 9.93
CA GLN A 59 -7.00 -11.51 9.51
C GLN A 59 -5.98 -11.52 8.37
N LYS A 60 -5.66 -12.70 7.79
CA LYS A 60 -4.62 -12.81 6.76
C LYS A 60 -5.03 -12.30 5.39
N SER A 61 -6.30 -11.99 5.12
CA SER A 61 -6.73 -11.64 3.76
C SER A 61 -6.16 -10.30 3.29
N LYS A 62 -5.93 -10.19 1.97
CA LYS A 62 -5.57 -8.92 1.31
C LYS A 62 -6.55 -7.79 1.65
N GLN A 63 -7.85 -8.08 1.69
CA GLN A 63 -8.88 -7.08 1.98
C GLN A 63 -8.75 -6.51 3.40
N ILE A 64 -8.40 -7.35 4.38
CA ILE A 64 -8.12 -6.89 5.75
C ILE A 64 -6.92 -5.94 5.77
N LEU A 65 -5.84 -6.29 5.07
CA LEU A 65 -4.67 -5.42 4.94
C LEU A 65 -5.03 -4.06 4.30
N ILE A 66 -5.78 -4.06 3.20
CA ILE A 66 -6.23 -2.83 2.53
C ILE A 66 -7.11 -1.98 3.45
N GLN A 67 -8.07 -2.58 4.14
CA GLN A 67 -8.94 -1.88 5.09
C GLN A 67 -8.14 -1.28 6.24
N TRP A 68 -7.17 -2.01 6.76
CA TRP A 68 -6.28 -1.53 7.80
C TRP A 68 -5.43 -0.35 7.31
N ILE A 69 -4.79 -0.45 6.14
CA ILE A 69 -4.00 0.63 5.53
C ILE A 69 -4.84 1.90 5.37
N LYS A 70 -6.07 1.79 4.85
CA LYS A 70 -6.99 2.93 4.69
C LYS A 70 -7.29 3.62 6.01
N SER A 71 -7.48 2.84 7.07
CA SER A 71 -7.83 3.34 8.40
C SER A 71 -6.62 3.91 9.17
N ASN A 72 -5.40 3.48 8.82
CA ASN A 72 -4.17 3.79 9.56
C ASN A 72 -3.15 4.62 8.77
N LYS A 73 -3.57 5.34 7.71
CA LYS A 73 -2.66 6.12 6.84
C LYS A 73 -1.72 7.06 7.59
N ARG A 74 -2.22 7.72 8.64
CA ARG A 74 -1.39 8.62 9.45
C ARG A 74 -0.28 7.86 10.17
N ALA A 75 -0.65 6.83 10.93
CA ALA A 75 0.31 5.99 11.65
C ALA A 75 1.33 5.36 10.69
N LEU A 76 0.89 4.90 9.51
CA LEU A 76 1.78 4.33 8.49
C LEU A 76 2.80 5.35 7.98
N ASN A 77 2.38 6.60 7.74
CA ASN A 77 3.29 7.66 7.30
C ASN A 77 4.27 8.08 8.41
N ASP A 78 3.80 8.14 9.66
CA ASP A 78 4.63 8.49 10.82
C ASP A 78 5.69 7.41 11.06
N ASP A 79 5.30 6.14 10.99
CA ASP A 79 6.21 5.01 11.09
C ASP A 79 7.22 4.96 9.95
N LEU A 80 6.79 5.21 8.71
CA LEU A 80 7.72 5.23 7.57
C LEU A 80 8.78 6.33 7.72
N LYS A 81 8.39 7.52 8.22
CA LYS A 81 9.32 8.62 8.50
C LYS A 81 10.27 8.29 9.65
N GLN A 82 9.77 7.67 10.70
CA GLN A 82 10.56 7.34 11.88
C GLN A 82 11.55 6.21 11.58
N TYR A 83 11.05 5.08 11.12
CA TYR A 83 11.79 3.82 10.99
C TYR A 83 12.44 3.64 9.61
N GLY A 84 11.99 4.33 8.57
CA GLY A 84 12.57 4.29 7.22
C GLY A 84 12.01 3.18 6.31
N ALA A 85 11.55 2.06 6.86
CA ALA A 85 10.88 1.01 6.09
C ALA A 85 9.82 0.27 6.91
N ILE A 86 8.82 -0.26 6.19
CA ILE A 86 7.69 -1.02 6.75
C ILE A 86 7.58 -2.34 6.02
N LEU A 87 7.46 -3.43 6.78
CA LEU A 87 7.18 -4.76 6.26
C LEU A 87 5.78 -5.22 6.67
N PHE A 88 4.95 -5.55 5.69
CA PHE A 88 3.72 -6.31 5.92
C PHE A 88 4.00 -7.80 5.75
N ARG A 89 3.86 -8.60 6.81
CA ARG A 89 4.19 -10.02 6.82
C ARG A 89 3.01 -10.88 7.25
N GLY A 90 2.83 -12.02 6.58
CA GLY A 90 1.80 -13.00 6.93
C GLY A 90 0.42 -12.77 6.30
N PHE A 91 0.32 -11.88 5.29
CA PHE A 91 -0.90 -11.64 4.52
C PHE A 91 -0.94 -12.46 3.22
N ASN A 92 -2.14 -12.77 2.78
CA ASN A 92 -2.45 -13.49 1.55
C ASN A 92 -2.43 -12.51 0.36
N VAL A 93 -1.24 -11.97 0.05
CA VAL A 93 -0.96 -11.22 -1.17
C VAL A 93 -0.20 -12.19 -2.08
N THR A 94 -0.90 -12.78 -3.05
CA THR A 94 -0.42 -13.99 -3.76
C THR A 94 0.00 -13.73 -5.21
N SER A 95 -0.28 -12.54 -5.71
CA SER A 95 -0.02 -12.17 -7.11
C SER A 95 0.51 -10.73 -7.23
N PRO A 96 1.19 -10.40 -8.34
CA PRO A 96 1.52 -9.01 -8.67
C PRO A 96 0.31 -8.08 -8.69
N GLN A 97 -0.86 -8.57 -9.09
CA GLN A 97 -2.12 -7.83 -9.10
C GLN A 97 -2.62 -7.53 -7.68
N ASP A 98 -2.56 -8.51 -6.77
CA ASP A 98 -2.85 -8.30 -5.36
C ASP A 98 -1.92 -7.26 -4.75
N PHE A 99 -0.62 -7.36 -5.08
CA PHE A 99 0.38 -6.42 -4.60
C PHE A 99 0.11 -5.00 -5.09
N GLU A 100 -0.14 -4.81 -6.40
CA GLU A 100 -0.50 -3.50 -6.98
C GLU A 100 -1.72 -2.89 -6.26
N GLU A 101 -2.76 -3.68 -6.02
CA GLU A 101 -3.97 -3.23 -5.33
C GLU A 101 -3.65 -2.77 -3.89
N VAL A 102 -2.78 -3.48 -3.17
CA VAL A 102 -2.34 -3.09 -1.82
C VAL A 102 -1.57 -1.77 -1.84
N ILE A 103 -0.55 -1.65 -2.70
CA ILE A 103 0.34 -0.47 -2.69
C ILE A 103 -0.37 0.80 -3.16
N LEU A 104 -1.37 0.70 -4.03
CA LEU A 104 -2.23 1.84 -4.42
C LEU A 104 -2.98 2.44 -3.22
N ASN A 105 -3.26 1.64 -2.19
CA ASN A 105 -3.88 2.12 -0.96
C ASN A 105 -2.88 2.77 0.01
N VAL A 106 -1.59 2.43 -0.11
CA VAL A 106 -0.49 3.07 0.62
C VAL A 106 -0.15 4.42 -0.01
N ASP A 107 0.08 4.44 -1.33
CA ASP A 107 0.35 5.65 -2.09
C ASP A 107 -0.40 5.62 -3.44
N PRO A 108 -1.40 6.50 -3.66
CA PRO A 108 -2.13 6.53 -4.91
C PRO A 108 -1.33 7.13 -6.08
N ASN A 109 -0.18 7.77 -5.83
CA ASN A 109 0.61 8.47 -6.85
C ASN A 109 1.74 7.62 -7.44
N LEU A 110 1.48 6.33 -7.70
CA LEU A 110 2.46 5.42 -8.28
C LEU A 110 2.92 5.90 -9.67
N LYS A 111 4.20 5.67 -9.95
CA LYS A 111 4.83 5.98 -11.23
C LYS A 111 5.21 4.68 -11.94
N ASN A 112 5.07 4.68 -13.26
CA ASN A 112 5.43 3.56 -14.13
C ASN A 112 6.43 3.96 -15.22
N ASN A 113 6.94 5.20 -15.17
CA ASN A 113 8.05 5.64 -16.01
C ASN A 113 9.36 5.35 -15.26
N TYR A 114 9.96 4.21 -15.55
CA TYR A 114 11.23 3.81 -14.96
C TYR A 114 12.39 4.43 -15.74
N LEU A 115 13.24 5.20 -15.04
CA LEU A 115 14.39 5.93 -15.60
C LEU A 115 15.73 5.34 -15.14
N GLY A 116 15.72 4.12 -14.62
CA GLY A 116 16.92 3.43 -14.17
C GLY A 116 17.67 2.74 -15.30
N THR A 117 18.87 2.24 -14.99
CA THR A 117 19.80 1.69 -15.99
C THR A 117 19.60 0.19 -16.24
N SER A 118 19.04 -0.56 -15.28
CA SER A 118 18.79 -1.99 -15.43
C SER A 118 17.46 -2.26 -16.13
N PRO A 119 17.41 -3.16 -17.13
CA PRO A 119 16.15 -3.53 -17.78
C PRO A 119 15.19 -4.13 -16.76
N ARG A 120 13.89 -3.81 -16.90
CA ARG A 120 12.82 -4.35 -16.06
C ARG A 120 11.67 -4.81 -16.95
N ASN A 121 11.08 -5.95 -16.64
CA ASN A 121 9.89 -6.42 -17.35
C ASN A 121 8.63 -5.94 -16.64
N GLN A 122 7.74 -5.29 -17.36
CA GLN A 122 6.46 -4.86 -16.80
C GLN A 122 5.56 -6.08 -16.56
N VAL A 123 4.99 -6.19 -15.35
CA VAL A 123 4.13 -7.31 -14.95
C VAL A 123 2.68 -6.84 -14.78
N THR A 124 2.48 -5.64 -14.24
CA THR A 124 1.18 -4.96 -14.16
C THR A 124 1.36 -3.47 -14.54
N LYS A 125 0.38 -2.60 -14.29
CA LYS A 125 0.50 -1.18 -14.65
C LYS A 125 1.64 -0.47 -13.91
N TYR A 126 1.87 -0.83 -12.64
CA TYR A 126 2.82 -0.20 -11.73
C TYR A 126 3.82 -1.19 -11.10
N THR A 127 3.74 -2.48 -11.44
CA THR A 127 4.70 -3.48 -10.95
C THR A 127 5.56 -4.01 -12.10
N PHE A 128 6.83 -4.21 -11.77
CA PHE A 128 7.86 -4.64 -12.70
C PHE A 128 8.69 -5.72 -12.01
N THR A 129 9.34 -6.59 -12.79
CA THR A 129 10.38 -7.47 -12.23
C THR A 129 11.52 -6.63 -11.65
N ALA A 130 12.25 -7.21 -10.69
CA ALA A 130 13.48 -6.61 -10.20
C ALA A 130 14.61 -6.77 -11.23
N THR A 131 15.84 -6.48 -10.81
CA THR A 131 17.04 -6.65 -11.64
C THR A 131 17.23 -8.11 -12.05
N GLU A 132 17.42 -8.35 -13.35
CA GLU A 132 17.66 -9.67 -13.96
C GLU A 132 19.16 -10.06 -13.94
N LEU A 133 19.94 -9.58 -12.96
CA LEU A 133 21.34 -9.97 -12.83
C LEU A 133 21.45 -11.45 -12.45
N PRO A 134 22.52 -12.16 -12.86
CA PRO A 134 22.69 -13.54 -12.46
C PRO A 134 22.71 -13.64 -10.91
N PRO A 135 22.01 -14.63 -10.31
CA PRO A 135 21.84 -14.72 -8.85
C PRO A 135 23.11 -14.77 -8.01
N ALA A 136 24.26 -15.09 -8.64
CA ALA A 136 25.56 -15.14 -7.98
C ALA A 136 26.16 -13.75 -7.69
N TYR A 137 25.68 -12.68 -8.34
CA TYR A 137 26.25 -11.35 -8.19
C TYR A 137 25.53 -10.55 -7.09
N PRO A 138 26.25 -10.06 -6.07
CA PRO A 138 25.67 -9.15 -5.09
C PRO A 138 25.38 -7.80 -5.75
N ILE A 139 24.24 -7.21 -5.37
CA ILE A 139 23.92 -5.82 -5.70
C ILE A 139 24.41 -4.94 -4.54
N MET A 140 25.32 -4.01 -4.85
CA MET A 140 25.87 -3.09 -3.85
C MET A 140 24.78 -2.19 -3.26
N GLN A 141 24.94 -1.78 -2.01
CA GLN A 141 24.06 -0.82 -1.34
C GLN A 141 24.05 0.51 -2.11
N HIS A 142 22.85 1.04 -2.37
CA HIS A 142 22.65 2.32 -3.04
C HIS A 142 21.26 2.89 -2.71
N ALA A 143 21.09 4.20 -2.92
CA ALA A 143 19.77 4.81 -2.98
C ALA A 143 19.24 4.74 -4.42
N GLU A 144 18.01 4.23 -4.58
CA GLU A 144 17.36 4.01 -5.87
C GLU A 144 17.37 5.29 -6.72
N MET A 145 17.98 5.20 -7.91
CA MET A 145 18.06 6.29 -8.88
C MET A 145 18.54 7.64 -8.32
N SER A 146 19.45 7.62 -7.34
CA SER A 146 20.01 8.83 -6.70
C SER A 146 20.75 9.80 -7.65
N PHE A 147 21.04 9.38 -8.87
CA PHE A 147 21.61 10.22 -9.93
C PHE A 147 20.58 11.10 -10.67
N LEU A 148 19.28 10.95 -10.40
CA LEU A 148 18.23 11.79 -11.00
C LEU A 148 17.99 13.07 -10.17
N ASP A 149 17.55 14.15 -10.83
CA ASP A 149 17.16 15.41 -10.15
C ASP A 149 16.01 15.22 -9.15
N SER A 150 15.11 14.28 -9.44
CA SER A 150 13.95 13.97 -8.60
C SER A 150 13.82 12.45 -8.42
N PRO A 151 14.62 11.83 -7.54
CA PRO A 151 14.58 10.40 -7.29
C PRO A 151 13.27 9.97 -6.62
N PRO A 152 12.91 8.67 -6.70
CA PRO A 152 11.72 8.15 -6.04
C PRO A 152 11.84 8.29 -4.51
N LYS A 153 10.75 8.78 -3.88
CA LYS A 153 10.70 8.97 -2.43
C LYS A 153 10.29 7.70 -1.66
N LYS A 154 9.72 6.73 -2.36
CA LYS A 154 9.24 5.45 -1.82
C LYS A 154 9.51 4.36 -2.84
N LEU A 155 9.85 3.19 -2.34
CA LEU A 155 10.03 1.97 -3.11
C LEU A 155 9.24 0.85 -2.44
N PHE A 156 8.62 0.00 -3.24
CA PHE A 156 7.81 -1.12 -2.76
C PHE A 156 8.38 -2.43 -3.31
N PHE A 157 8.50 -3.44 -2.46
CA PHE A 157 8.95 -4.76 -2.83
C PHE A 157 7.88 -5.81 -2.54
N TYR A 158 7.83 -6.84 -3.38
CA TYR A 158 6.95 -7.99 -3.24
C TYR A 158 7.72 -9.28 -3.49
N CYS A 159 7.59 -10.22 -2.56
CA CYS A 159 8.16 -11.55 -2.68
C CYS A 159 7.09 -12.54 -3.18
N GLY A 160 7.00 -12.71 -4.51
CA GLY A 160 6.09 -13.70 -5.11
C GLY A 160 6.53 -15.15 -4.90
N LYS A 161 7.85 -15.39 -4.82
CA LYS A 161 8.44 -16.69 -4.51
C LYS A 161 9.65 -16.49 -3.61
N ALA A 162 9.58 -17.01 -2.38
CA ALA A 162 10.70 -16.94 -1.47
C ALA A 162 11.87 -17.80 -1.98
N PRO A 163 13.11 -17.29 -1.95
CA PRO A 163 14.30 -18.08 -2.25
C PRO A 163 14.49 -19.16 -1.17
N SER A 164 15.08 -20.30 -1.54
CA SER A 164 15.44 -21.36 -0.57
C SER A 164 16.67 -21.01 0.24
N LYS A 165 17.57 -20.18 -0.31
CA LYS A 165 18.79 -19.67 0.32
C LYS A 165 19.16 -18.33 -0.33
N PHE A 166 19.69 -17.40 0.48
CA PHE A 166 20.07 -16.05 0.03
C PHE A 166 18.89 -15.28 -0.60
N GLY A 167 19.17 -14.28 -1.44
CA GLY A 167 18.15 -13.54 -2.18
C GLY A 167 17.34 -12.57 -1.31
N GLU A 168 17.80 -12.31 -0.09
CA GLU A 168 17.26 -11.21 0.70
C GLU A 168 17.48 -9.87 -0.02
N THR A 169 16.70 -8.87 0.37
CA THR A 169 16.92 -7.48 -0.05
C THR A 169 17.36 -6.69 1.19
N PRO A 170 18.67 -6.63 1.49
CA PRO A 170 19.16 -5.92 2.66
C PRO A 170 18.89 -4.43 2.53
N ILE A 171 18.35 -3.81 3.58
CA ILE A 171 18.08 -2.38 3.64
C ILE A 171 18.95 -1.74 4.71
N THR A 172 19.38 -0.50 4.47
CA THR A 172 20.30 0.23 5.34
C THR A 172 19.71 1.60 5.70
N ASP A 173 19.86 2.02 6.96
CA ASP A 173 19.53 3.39 7.37
C ASP A 173 20.66 4.35 6.97
N LEU A 174 20.52 5.03 5.84
CA LEU A 174 21.50 6.00 5.37
C LEU A 174 21.69 7.18 6.33
N ARG A 175 20.74 7.46 7.23
CA ARG A 175 20.90 8.49 8.27
C ARG A 175 21.91 8.06 9.34
N LYS A 176 21.96 6.76 9.66
CA LYS A 176 22.97 6.20 10.56
C LYS A 176 24.33 6.19 9.87
N VAL A 177 24.38 5.72 8.62
CA VAL A 177 25.62 5.74 7.81
C VAL A 177 26.22 7.14 7.77
N LEU A 178 25.44 8.18 7.48
CA LEU A 178 25.92 9.56 7.45
C LEU A 178 26.56 10.02 8.77
N LYS A 179 26.03 9.56 9.92
CA LYS A 179 26.58 9.90 11.25
C LYS A 179 27.89 9.17 11.56
N GLU A 180 28.13 8.04 10.91
CA GLU A 180 29.33 7.22 11.10
C GLU A 180 30.46 7.59 10.14
N ILE A 181 30.18 8.33 9.06
CA ILE A 181 31.20 8.83 8.14
C ILE A 181 32.11 9.81 8.91
N PRO A 182 33.45 9.58 8.92
CA PRO A 182 34.39 10.52 9.52
C PRO A 182 34.29 11.90 8.86
N THR A 183 34.28 12.94 9.69
CA THR A 183 34.37 14.36 9.25
C THR A 183 35.80 14.79 9.04
#